data_AF-A0A3N5U5S7-F1
#
_entry.id   AF-A0A3N5U5S7-F1
#
_cell.length_a   1.000
_cell.length_b   1.000
_cell.length_c   1.000
_cell.angle_alpha   90.00
_cell.angle_beta   90.00
_cell.angle_gamma   90.00
#
_symmetry.space_group_name_H-M   'P 1'
#
loop_
_entity.id
_entity.type
_entity.pdbx_description
1 polymer ?
#
loop_
_entity_poly.entity_id
_entity_poly.type
_entity_poly.pdbx_seq_one_letter_code
_entity_poly.pdbx_strand_id
1 'polypeptide(L)'
;MFENLDALTLARIQFAFTVSFHIIFPAFTIGLASWLAVLEWRWLKTGNAVYAEVYRMWAKIFAVTFGMGVVSGVVLSFQFGTNWSAFADKGGNILGPLLGYEVLTAFFLEASFLGVMLFGWNRVSPRMHFAATVIVAAGTMLSAFWILSANSWMQTPQGFRVGADGLLYPTDWLQVIFNPSFPYRFAHMVSAAYLTTAFVVSGIGAFYLWRQRHVAHARVMFGMAMIMAVFVAPMQLVM
;
A
#
# COMPACT_ATOMS: atom_id res chain seq x y z
N MET A 1 -31.27 -16.82 -15.19
CA MET A 1 -30.50 -16.25 -14.07
C MET A 1 -29.59 -15.07 -14.48
N PHE A 2 -29.15 -14.97 -15.75
CA PHE A 2 -28.27 -13.88 -16.22
C PHE A 2 -28.92 -12.89 -17.21
N GLU A 3 -30.19 -13.08 -17.59
CA GLU A 3 -30.88 -12.25 -18.61
C GLU A 3 -31.09 -10.78 -18.21
N ASN A 4 -30.91 -10.44 -16.93
CA ASN A 4 -31.08 -9.08 -16.40
C ASN A 4 -29.76 -8.37 -16.03
N LEU A 5 -28.59 -8.94 -16.37
CA LEU A 5 -27.31 -8.27 -16.14
C LEU A 5 -26.89 -7.48 -17.38
N ASP A 6 -27.07 -6.16 -17.33
CA ASP A 6 -26.55 -5.27 -18.35
C ASP A 6 -25.02 -5.14 -18.27
N ALA A 7 -24.42 -4.62 -19.35
CA ALA A 7 -22.97 -4.44 -19.44
C ALA A 7 -22.41 -3.57 -18.29
N LEU A 8 -23.17 -2.57 -17.85
CA LEU A 8 -22.80 -1.69 -16.74
C LEU A 8 -22.71 -2.46 -15.42
N THR A 9 -23.69 -3.32 -15.13
CA THR A 9 -23.69 -4.14 -13.92
C THR A 9 -22.54 -5.15 -13.94
N LEU A 10 -22.28 -5.78 -15.08
CA LEU A 10 -21.15 -6.70 -15.23
C LEU A 10 -19.81 -5.97 -15.03
N ALA A 11 -19.63 -4.78 -15.60
CA ALA A 11 -18.43 -3.97 -15.40
C ALA A 11 -18.21 -3.58 -13.92
N ARG A 12 -19.30 -3.25 -13.20
CA ARG A 12 -19.25 -2.97 -11.75
C ARG A 12 -18.86 -4.20 -10.94
N ILE A 13 -19.46 -5.36 -11.22
CA ILE A 13 -19.14 -6.61 -10.53
C ILE A 13 -17.68 -6.99 -10.77
N GLN A 14 -17.21 -6.89 -12.01
CA GLN A 14 -15.83 -7.19 -12.36
C GLN A 14 -14.85 -6.25 -11.65
N PHE A 15 -15.10 -4.93 -11.69
CA PHE A 15 -14.25 -3.95 -11.02
C PHE A 15 -14.26 -4.15 -9.50
N ALA A 16 -15.43 -4.42 -8.91
CA ALA A 16 -15.56 -4.71 -7.48
C ALA A 16 -14.75 -5.94 -7.07
N PHE A 17 -14.81 -7.03 -7.85
CA PHE A 17 -13.99 -8.21 -7.61
C PHE A 17 -12.48 -7.88 -7.68
N THR A 18 -12.05 -7.21 -8.76
CA THR A 18 -10.64 -6.89 -8.97
C THR A 18 -10.08 -5.97 -7.89
N VAL A 19 -10.78 -4.90 -7.54
CA VAL A 19 -10.31 -3.98 -6.49
C VAL A 19 -10.33 -4.61 -5.10
N SER A 20 -11.34 -5.44 -4.79
CA SER A 20 -11.44 -6.15 -3.51
C SER A 20 -10.35 -7.20 -3.35
N PHE A 21 -9.98 -7.89 -4.44
CA PHE A 21 -8.85 -8.80 -4.42
C PHE A 21 -7.53 -8.04 -4.32
N HIS A 22 -7.38 -6.96 -5.09
CA HIS A 22 -6.17 -6.15 -5.11
C HIS A 22 -5.87 -5.58 -3.73
N ILE A 23 -6.84 -4.94 -3.04
CA ILE A 23 -6.60 -4.20 -1.79
C ILE A 23 -6.04 -5.05 -0.64
N ILE A 24 -6.26 -6.38 -0.67
CA ILE A 24 -5.72 -7.31 0.34
C ILE A 24 -4.18 -7.21 0.40
N PHE A 25 -3.53 -7.03 -0.75
CA PHE A 25 -2.07 -7.01 -0.83
C PHE A 25 -1.46 -5.68 -0.36
N PRO A 26 -1.79 -4.49 -0.94
CA PRO A 26 -1.23 -3.21 -0.52
C PRO A 26 -1.64 -2.83 0.91
N ALA A 27 -2.86 -3.17 1.36
CA ALA A 27 -3.24 -2.95 2.76
C ALA A 27 -2.33 -3.69 3.73
N PHE A 28 -1.75 -4.82 3.34
CA PHE A 28 -0.79 -5.53 4.16
C PHE A 28 0.66 -5.08 3.93
N THR A 29 1.08 -4.82 2.68
CA THR A 29 2.48 -4.48 2.36
C THR A 29 2.89 -3.09 2.80
N ILE A 30 1.98 -2.10 2.81
CA ILE A 30 2.27 -0.73 3.29
C ILE A 30 2.77 -0.76 4.75
N GLY A 31 2.01 -1.43 5.63
CA GLY A 31 2.42 -1.58 7.02
C GLY A 31 3.59 -2.53 7.22
N LEU A 32 3.65 -3.62 6.45
CA LEU A 32 4.72 -4.60 6.59
C LEU A 32 6.08 -4.02 6.20
N ALA A 33 6.15 -3.20 5.15
CA ALA A 33 7.39 -2.52 4.75
C ALA A 33 7.91 -1.60 5.86
N SER A 34 7.02 -0.80 6.45
CA SER A 34 7.36 0.08 7.57
C SER A 34 7.84 -0.71 8.79
N TRP A 35 7.18 -1.82 9.11
CA TRP A 35 7.57 -2.68 10.23
C TRP A 35 8.89 -3.42 9.99
N LEU A 36 9.17 -3.86 8.76
CA LEU A 36 10.45 -4.44 8.37
C LEU A 36 11.60 -3.44 8.54
N ALA A 37 11.39 -2.17 8.16
CA ALA A 37 12.38 -1.12 8.42
C ALA A 37 12.65 -0.96 9.93
N VAL A 38 11.63 -1.01 10.78
CA VAL A 38 11.82 -0.95 12.25
C VAL A 38 12.59 -2.15 12.78
N LEU A 39 12.29 -3.37 12.31
CA LEU A 39 13.03 -4.57 12.71
C LEU A 39 14.51 -4.48 12.35
N GLU A 40 14.80 -4.06 11.13
CA GLU A 40 16.18 -3.92 10.66
C GLU A 40 16.93 -2.83 11.44
N TRP A 41 16.28 -1.68 11.69
CA TRP A 41 16.83 -0.65 12.54
C TRP A 41 17.14 -1.16 13.96
N ARG A 42 16.23 -1.93 14.56
CA ARG A 42 16.43 -2.53 15.88
C ARG A 42 17.61 -3.49 15.87
N TRP A 43 17.73 -4.33 14.85
CA TRP A 43 18.88 -5.22 14.68
C TRP A 43 20.19 -4.43 14.59
N LEU A 44 20.27 -3.42 13.72
CA LEU A 44 21.48 -2.60 13.56
C LEU A 44 21.87 -1.86 14.84
N LYS A 45 20.88 -1.42 15.63
CA LYS A 45 21.12 -0.70 16.88
C LYS A 45 21.52 -1.62 18.03
N THR A 46 20.93 -2.81 18.14
CA THR A 46 21.11 -3.68 19.31
C THR A 46 22.01 -4.89 19.07
N GLY A 47 22.33 -5.21 17.81
CA GLY A 47 23.06 -6.43 17.44
C GLY A 47 22.29 -7.74 17.71
N ASN A 48 21.01 -7.68 18.08
CA ASN A 48 20.26 -8.87 18.45
C ASN A 48 19.79 -9.62 17.21
N ALA A 49 20.34 -10.82 16.99
CA ALA A 49 20.09 -11.67 15.83
C ALA A 49 18.61 -12.03 15.63
N VAL A 50 17.80 -12.07 16.70
CA VAL A 50 16.36 -12.39 16.60
C VAL A 50 15.63 -11.41 15.68
N TYR A 51 15.95 -10.11 15.74
CA TYR A 51 15.32 -9.11 14.85
C TYR A 51 15.66 -9.37 13.37
N ALA A 52 16.92 -9.71 13.07
CA ALA A 52 17.34 -10.06 11.70
C ALA A 52 16.72 -11.37 11.21
N GLU A 53 16.51 -12.35 12.09
CA GLU A 53 15.84 -13.62 11.75
C GLU A 53 14.35 -13.40 11.47
N VAL A 54 13.66 -12.62 12.31
CA VAL A 54 12.27 -12.22 12.08
C VAL A 54 12.15 -11.43 10.77
N TYR A 55 13.04 -10.45 10.55
CA TYR A 55 13.10 -9.68 9.30
C TYR A 55 13.20 -10.61 8.08
N ARG A 56 14.17 -11.54 8.07
CA ARG A 56 14.40 -12.44 6.92
C ARG A 56 13.22 -13.37 6.64
N MET A 57 12.47 -13.77 7.66
CA MET A 57 11.25 -14.55 7.48
C MET A 57 10.16 -13.71 6.80
N TRP A 58 9.89 -12.52 7.34
CA TRP A 58 8.82 -11.65 6.85
C TRP A 58 9.15 -10.98 5.53
N ALA A 59 10.42 -10.74 5.20
CA ALA A 59 10.83 -10.25 3.89
C ALA A 59 10.42 -11.19 2.74
N LYS A 60 10.41 -12.52 2.99
CA LYS A 60 9.92 -13.50 2.00
C LYS A 60 8.40 -13.40 1.82
N ILE A 61 7.66 -13.26 2.92
CA ILE A 61 6.20 -13.09 2.89
C ILE A 61 5.86 -11.78 2.17
N PHE A 62 6.56 -10.71 2.51
CA PHE A 62 6.48 -9.40 1.86
C PHE A 62 6.71 -9.51 0.35
N ALA A 63 7.76 -10.23 -0.10
CA ALA A 63 8.03 -10.39 -1.52
C ALA A 63 6.87 -11.04 -2.28
N VAL A 64 6.26 -12.09 -1.71
CA VAL A 64 5.11 -12.79 -2.32
C VAL A 64 3.89 -11.88 -2.37
N THR A 65 3.55 -11.23 -1.26
CA THR A 65 2.37 -10.36 -1.19
C THR A 65 2.55 -9.12 -2.08
N PHE A 66 3.75 -8.55 -2.12
CA PHE A 66 4.12 -7.46 -3.01
C PHE A 66 3.96 -7.85 -4.48
N GLY A 67 4.51 -9.00 -4.88
CA GLY A 67 4.38 -9.51 -6.25
C GLY A 67 2.91 -9.69 -6.67
N MET A 68 2.08 -10.24 -5.79
CA MET A 68 0.63 -10.36 -6.03
C MET A 68 -0.07 -8.99 -6.12
N GLY A 69 0.37 -8.02 -5.32
CA GLY A 69 -0.08 -6.62 -5.41
C GLY A 69 0.22 -6.03 -6.78
N VAL A 70 1.44 -6.19 -7.29
CA VAL A 70 1.83 -5.70 -8.63
C VAL A 70 0.96 -6.33 -9.71
N VAL A 71 0.83 -7.66 -9.73
CA VAL A 71 0.05 -8.37 -10.77
C VAL A 71 -1.41 -7.92 -10.76
N SER A 72 -2.03 -7.85 -9.59
CA SER A 72 -3.43 -7.41 -9.48
C SER A 72 -3.63 -5.92 -9.79
N GLY A 73 -2.65 -5.07 -9.47
CA GLY A 73 -2.68 -3.63 -9.74
C GLY A 73 -2.58 -3.31 -11.23
N VAL A 74 -1.78 -4.07 -11.99
CA VAL A 74 -1.72 -3.95 -13.45
C VAL A 74 -3.09 -4.22 -14.07
N VAL A 75 -3.77 -5.29 -13.64
CA VAL A 75 -5.12 -5.62 -14.12
C VAL A 75 -6.11 -4.49 -13.81
N LEU A 76 -6.07 -3.94 -12.59
CA LEU A 76 -6.93 -2.82 -12.20
C LEU A 76 -6.68 -1.56 -13.05
N SER A 77 -5.42 -1.26 -13.34
CA SER A 77 -5.03 -0.09 -14.15
C SER A 77 -5.61 -0.17 -15.56
N PHE A 78 -5.54 -1.34 -16.20
CA PHE A 78 -6.12 -1.53 -17.53
C PHE A 78 -7.65 -1.50 -17.54
N GLN A 79 -8.32 -1.90 -16.45
CA GLN A 79 -9.78 -1.87 -16.37
C GLN A 79 -10.37 -0.46 -16.51
N PHE A 80 -9.64 0.59 -16.10
CA PHE A 80 -10.08 1.97 -16.34
C PHE A 80 -10.26 2.26 -17.84
N GLY A 81 -9.37 1.75 -18.69
CA GLY A 81 -9.45 1.93 -20.14
C GLY A 81 -10.46 0.98 -20.80
N THR A 82 -10.42 -0.31 -20.47
CA THR A 82 -11.21 -1.32 -21.19
C THR A 82 -12.70 -1.26 -20.85
N ASN A 83 -13.04 -0.99 -19.59
CA ASN A 83 -14.42 -1.09 -19.10
C ASN A 83 -15.04 0.27 -18.77
N TRP A 84 -14.21 1.31 -18.62
CA TRP A 84 -14.63 2.65 -18.20
C TRP A 84 -14.12 3.74 -19.14
N SER A 85 -14.15 3.48 -20.46
CA SER A 85 -13.58 4.37 -21.49
C SER A 85 -14.10 5.81 -21.43
N ALA A 86 -15.40 6.02 -21.25
CA ALA A 86 -15.98 7.36 -21.13
C ALA A 86 -15.53 8.10 -19.86
N PHE A 87 -15.23 7.37 -18.78
CA PHE A 87 -14.66 7.94 -17.57
C PHE A 87 -13.18 8.30 -17.78
N ALA A 88 -12.41 7.40 -18.41
CA ALA A 88 -11.00 7.64 -18.73
C ALA A 88 -10.83 8.83 -19.68
N ASP A 89 -11.70 8.98 -20.67
CA ASP A 89 -11.71 10.10 -21.61
C ASP A 89 -11.99 11.43 -20.88
N LYS A 90 -13.10 11.51 -20.13
CA LYS A 90 -13.50 12.75 -19.43
C LYS A 90 -12.53 13.18 -18.33
N GLY A 91 -12.05 12.23 -17.52
CA GLY A 91 -11.22 12.49 -16.35
C GLY A 91 -9.72 12.41 -16.61
N GLY A 92 -9.31 12.01 -17.81
CA GLY A 92 -7.92 11.65 -18.13
C GLY A 92 -6.90 12.74 -17.88
N ASN A 93 -7.24 14.01 -18.16
CA ASN A 93 -6.33 15.14 -17.94
C ASN A 93 -6.03 15.43 -16.46
N ILE A 94 -6.81 14.86 -15.54
CA ILE A 94 -6.64 15.04 -14.08
C ILE A 94 -6.13 13.74 -13.46
N LEU A 95 -6.85 12.63 -13.69
CA LEU A 95 -6.53 11.33 -13.10
C LEU A 95 -5.29 10.69 -13.72
N GLY A 96 -5.10 10.86 -15.02
CA GLY A 96 -3.95 10.31 -15.75
C GLY A 96 -2.61 10.74 -15.15
N PRO A 97 -2.38 12.05 -14.94
CA PRO A 97 -1.18 12.53 -14.24
C PRO A 97 -1.01 11.97 -12.82
N LEU A 98 -2.06 11.90 -12.00
CA LEU A 98 -1.96 11.35 -10.64
C LEU A 98 -1.53 9.88 -10.63
N LEU A 99 -2.15 9.06 -11.48
CA LEU A 99 -1.78 7.65 -11.66
C LEU A 99 -0.40 7.49 -12.32
N GLY A 100 -0.03 8.39 -13.22
CA GLY A 100 1.31 8.43 -13.81
C GLY A 100 2.40 8.72 -12.77
N TYR A 101 2.17 9.67 -11.86
CA TYR A 101 3.08 9.98 -10.77
C TYR A 101 3.25 8.82 -9.79
N GLU A 102 2.18 8.06 -9.51
CA GLU A 102 2.29 6.82 -8.72
C GLU A 102 3.34 5.88 -9.33
N VAL A 103 3.23 5.61 -10.63
CA VAL A 103 4.17 4.71 -11.31
C VAL A 103 5.59 5.28 -11.26
N LEU A 104 5.77 6.54 -11.66
CA LEU A 104 7.09 7.17 -11.80
C LEU A 104 7.82 7.37 -10.48
N THR A 105 7.10 7.70 -9.40
CA THR A 105 7.73 8.09 -8.12
C THR A 105 7.71 6.99 -7.07
N ALA A 106 6.66 6.16 -7.05
CA ALA A 106 6.54 5.08 -6.07
C ALA A 106 6.99 3.74 -6.66
N PHE A 107 6.37 3.27 -7.75
CA PHE A 107 6.64 1.92 -8.26
C PHE A 107 8.08 1.75 -8.75
N PHE A 108 8.62 2.72 -9.49
CA PHE A 108 10.03 2.65 -9.90
C PHE A 108 10.99 2.65 -8.70
N LEU A 109 10.68 3.44 -7.67
CA LEU A 109 11.46 3.51 -6.44
C LEU A 109 11.42 2.17 -5.69
N GLU A 110 10.23 1.61 -5.49
CA GLU A 110 10.03 0.30 -4.88
C GLU A 110 10.74 -0.79 -5.67
N ALA A 111 10.49 -0.91 -6.97
CA ALA A 111 11.04 -1.97 -7.81
C ALA A 111 12.58 -1.95 -7.84
N SER A 112 13.19 -0.76 -7.86
CA SER A 112 14.65 -0.61 -7.86
C SER A 112 15.29 -1.10 -6.56
N PHE A 113 14.72 -0.72 -5.41
CA PHE A 113 15.31 -1.02 -4.10
C PHE A 113 14.83 -2.34 -3.50
N LEU A 114 13.70 -2.88 -3.97
CA LEU A 114 13.19 -4.19 -3.56
C LEU A 114 14.20 -5.30 -3.87
N GLY A 115 14.87 -5.25 -5.03
CA GLY A 115 15.92 -6.21 -5.36
C GLY A 115 17.06 -6.22 -4.33
N VAL A 116 17.46 -5.03 -3.84
CA VAL A 116 18.46 -4.89 -2.78
C VAL A 116 17.91 -5.38 -1.44
N MET A 117 16.67 -5.06 -1.11
CA MET A 117 16.01 -5.50 0.12
C MET A 117 15.87 -7.03 0.22
N LEU A 118 15.66 -7.72 -0.90
CA LEU A 118 15.45 -9.18 -0.94
C LEU A 118 16.75 -9.97 -1.12
N PHE A 119 17.68 -9.47 -1.93
CA PHE A 119 18.87 -10.20 -2.34
C PHE A 119 20.19 -9.56 -1.90
N GLY A 120 20.13 -8.39 -1.28
CA GLY A 120 21.31 -7.62 -0.83
C GLY A 120 21.92 -8.13 0.46
N TRP A 121 21.27 -9.06 1.17
CA TRP A 121 21.80 -9.63 2.41
C TRP A 121 23.19 -10.26 2.17
N ASN A 122 24.21 -9.82 2.91
CA ASN A 122 25.63 -10.19 2.72
C ASN A 122 26.24 -9.82 1.34
N ARG A 123 25.53 -9.05 0.49
CA ARG A 123 26.06 -8.56 -0.80
C ARG A 123 26.27 -7.05 -0.83
N VAL A 124 25.53 -6.30 -0.02
CA VAL A 124 25.73 -4.87 0.21
C VAL A 124 26.05 -4.62 1.68
N SER A 125 26.52 -3.40 2.00
CA SER A 125 26.74 -3.03 3.39
C SER A 125 25.43 -3.02 4.19
N PRO A 126 25.45 -3.30 5.51
CA PRO A 126 24.23 -3.27 6.32
C PRO A 126 23.50 -1.92 6.29
N ARG A 127 24.24 -0.81 6.14
CA ARG A 127 23.65 0.53 6.00
C ARG A 127 22.96 0.71 4.65
N MET A 128 23.52 0.17 3.56
CA MET A 128 22.90 0.23 2.23
C MET A 128 21.64 -0.64 2.19
N HIS A 129 21.68 -1.82 2.79
CA HIS A 129 20.51 -2.68 2.91
C HIS A 129 19.39 -1.98 3.67
N PHE A 130 19.70 -1.38 4.83
CA PHE A 130 18.71 -0.62 5.60
C PHE A 130 18.16 0.59 4.86
N ALA A 131 19.01 1.32 4.12
CA ALA A 131 18.56 2.41 3.26
C ALA A 131 17.57 1.92 2.20
N ALA A 132 17.84 0.77 1.57
CA ALA A 132 16.92 0.16 0.62
C ALA A 132 15.57 -0.20 1.27
N THR A 133 15.58 -0.80 2.46
CA THR A 133 14.37 -1.13 3.21
C THR A 133 13.54 0.11 3.55
N VAL A 134 14.18 1.20 3.97
CA VAL A 134 13.50 2.48 4.25
C VAL A 134 12.92 3.09 2.97
N ILE A 135 13.67 3.03 1.86
CA ILE A 135 13.20 3.53 0.56
C ILE A 135 11.99 2.75 0.07
N VAL A 136 11.99 1.41 0.21
CA VAL A 136 10.81 0.59 -0.11
C VAL A 136 9.62 0.97 0.76
N ALA A 137 9.81 1.17 2.08
CA ALA A 137 8.73 1.62 2.97
C ALA A 137 8.20 3.02 2.64
N ALA A 138 9.08 3.94 2.23
CA ALA A 138 8.66 5.27 1.78
C ALA A 138 7.93 5.21 0.43
N GLY A 139 8.39 4.35 -0.48
CA GLY A 139 7.75 4.08 -1.77
C GLY A 139 6.30 3.63 -1.59
N THR A 140 6.05 2.64 -0.72
CA THR A 140 4.68 2.13 -0.51
C THR A 140 3.76 3.20 0.07
N MET A 141 4.28 4.11 0.90
CA MET A 141 3.54 5.27 1.40
C MET A 141 3.25 6.30 0.29
N LEU A 142 4.21 6.54 -0.61
CA LEU A 142 4.02 7.42 -1.77
C LEU A 142 3.02 6.84 -2.77
N SER A 143 2.99 5.52 -2.98
CA SER A 143 1.95 4.89 -3.80
C SER A 143 0.58 5.11 -3.18
N ALA A 144 0.43 4.86 -1.87
CA ALA A 144 -0.80 5.14 -1.14
C ALA A 144 -1.25 6.60 -1.26
N PHE A 145 -0.30 7.54 -1.23
CA PHE A 145 -0.57 8.98 -1.40
C PHE A 145 -1.20 9.27 -2.76
N TRP A 146 -0.57 8.84 -3.86
CA TRP A 146 -1.04 9.17 -5.21
C TRP A 146 -2.37 8.50 -5.54
N ILE A 147 -2.53 7.21 -5.22
CA ILE A 147 -3.76 6.50 -5.52
C ILE A 147 -4.94 7.03 -4.69
N LEU A 148 -4.72 7.40 -3.43
CA LEU A 148 -5.76 7.99 -2.60
C LEU A 148 -6.03 9.44 -2.96
N SER A 149 -5.05 10.18 -3.46
CA SER A 149 -5.29 11.51 -4.02
C SER A 149 -6.26 11.43 -5.20
N ALA A 150 -6.00 10.53 -6.15
CA ALA A 150 -6.90 10.25 -7.27
C ALA A 150 -8.29 9.78 -6.82
N ASN A 151 -8.36 8.79 -5.91
CA ASN A 151 -9.62 8.25 -5.41
C ASN A 151 -10.44 9.28 -4.62
N SER A 152 -9.78 10.14 -3.84
CA SER A 152 -10.44 11.21 -3.07
C SER A 152 -10.95 12.32 -3.98
N TRP A 153 -10.20 12.65 -5.04
CA TRP A 153 -10.65 13.60 -6.04
C TRP A 153 -11.92 13.13 -6.74
N MET A 154 -12.07 11.83 -7.01
CA MET A 154 -13.32 11.26 -7.56
C MET A 154 -14.53 11.45 -6.64
N GLN A 155 -14.33 11.73 -5.34
CA GLN A 155 -15.38 11.88 -4.34
C GLN A 155 -15.69 13.34 -4.05
N THR A 156 -14.65 14.17 -3.95
CA THR A 156 -14.77 15.62 -3.74
C THR A 156 -13.93 16.37 -4.79
N PRO A 157 -14.38 16.43 -6.05
CA PRO A 157 -13.61 17.06 -7.12
C PRO A 157 -13.43 18.56 -6.87
N GLN A 158 -12.18 19.03 -6.94
CA GLN A 158 -11.81 20.45 -6.87
C GLN A 158 -10.64 20.77 -7.81
N GLY A 159 -10.35 22.06 -7.99
CA GLY A 159 -9.21 22.50 -8.81
C GLY A 159 -9.32 22.15 -10.29
N PHE A 160 -10.54 22.13 -10.84
CA PHE A 160 -10.76 21.85 -12.27
C PHE A 160 -11.83 22.74 -12.90
N ARG A 161 -11.83 22.80 -14.23
CA ARG A 161 -12.89 23.39 -15.07
C ARG A 161 -13.37 22.40 -16.12
N VAL A 162 -14.59 22.58 -16.61
CA VAL A 162 -15.12 21.83 -17.76
C VAL A 162 -14.78 22.59 -19.04
N GLY A 163 -14.14 21.93 -20.00
CA GLY A 163 -13.83 22.48 -21.32
C GLY A 163 -15.07 22.55 -22.22
N ALA A 164 -14.96 23.27 -23.33
CA ALA A 164 -16.03 23.35 -24.34
C ALA A 164 -16.27 22.00 -25.05
N ASP A 165 -15.27 21.11 -25.02
CA ASP A 165 -15.32 19.71 -25.45
C ASP A 165 -15.92 18.77 -24.40
N GLY A 166 -16.31 19.27 -23.22
CA GLY A 166 -16.87 18.48 -22.14
C GLY A 166 -15.84 17.70 -21.31
N LEU A 167 -14.54 17.89 -21.56
CA LEU A 167 -13.45 17.28 -20.80
C LEU A 167 -13.13 18.08 -19.54
N LEU A 168 -12.58 17.41 -18.53
CA LEU A 168 -12.17 18.05 -17.29
C LEU A 168 -10.71 18.49 -17.40
N TYR A 169 -10.41 19.74 -17.07
CA TYR A 169 -9.05 20.29 -17.11
C TYR A 169 -8.64 20.82 -15.73
N PRO A 170 -7.43 20.50 -15.25
CA PRO A 170 -6.94 21.02 -13.98
C PRO A 170 -6.73 22.53 -14.08
N THR A 171 -7.17 23.25 -13.05
CA THR A 171 -6.93 24.69 -12.87
C THR A 171 -5.97 24.94 -11.70
N ASP A 172 -5.96 24.05 -10.70
CA ASP A 172 -5.06 24.13 -9.54
C ASP A 172 -4.71 22.70 -9.06
N TRP A 173 -3.45 22.31 -9.24
CA TRP A 173 -2.98 20.97 -8.85
C TRP A 173 -2.96 20.75 -7.34
N LEU A 174 -2.75 21.78 -6.53
CA LEU A 174 -2.78 21.62 -5.08
C LEU A 174 -4.20 21.30 -4.61
N GLN A 175 -5.21 21.96 -5.18
CA GLN A 175 -6.62 21.65 -4.90
C GLN A 175 -7.05 20.28 -5.44
N VAL A 176 -6.50 19.85 -6.59
CA VAL A 176 -6.73 18.49 -7.10
C VAL A 176 -6.13 17.45 -6.14
N ILE A 177 -4.86 17.62 -5.76
CA ILE A 177 -4.12 16.65 -4.97
C ILE A 177 -4.63 16.60 -3.54
N PHE A 178 -4.72 17.75 -2.89
CA PHE A 178 -5.19 17.95 -1.52
C PHE A 178 -6.67 18.38 -1.50
N ASN A 179 -7.50 17.67 -2.25
CA ASN A 179 -8.94 17.87 -2.24
C ASN A 179 -9.53 17.62 -0.84
N PRO A 180 -10.74 18.14 -0.53
CA PRO A 180 -11.28 18.15 0.83
C PRO A 180 -11.31 16.77 1.50
N SER A 181 -11.51 15.71 0.72
CA SER A 181 -11.57 14.36 1.27
C SER A 181 -10.23 13.65 1.42
N PHE A 182 -9.18 14.14 0.78
CA PHE A 182 -7.90 13.46 0.74
C PHE A 182 -7.25 13.26 2.13
N PRO A 183 -7.10 14.28 3.00
CA PRO A 183 -6.33 14.12 4.24
C PRO A 183 -6.90 13.04 5.17
N TYR A 184 -8.22 13.01 5.36
CA TYR A 184 -8.85 12.03 6.25
C TYR A 184 -8.87 10.64 5.61
N ARG A 185 -9.12 10.50 4.30
CA ARG A 185 -9.10 9.20 3.60
C ARG A 185 -7.71 8.58 3.60
N PHE A 186 -6.67 9.42 3.39
CA PHE A 186 -5.27 9.00 3.47
C PHE A 186 -4.92 8.52 4.88
N ALA A 187 -5.20 9.33 5.91
CA ALA A 187 -4.96 8.95 7.30
C ALA A 187 -5.71 7.66 7.68
N HIS A 188 -6.98 7.54 7.28
CA HIS A 188 -7.83 6.38 7.51
C HIS A 188 -7.22 5.10 6.92
N MET A 189 -6.90 5.13 5.63
CA MET A 189 -6.40 3.96 4.91
C MET A 189 -4.99 3.54 5.37
N VAL A 190 -4.11 4.50 5.63
CA VAL A 190 -2.75 4.20 6.12
C VAL A 190 -2.79 3.54 7.50
N SER A 191 -3.63 4.05 8.41
CA SER A 191 -3.78 3.44 9.73
C SER A 191 -4.41 2.04 9.63
N ALA A 192 -5.39 1.86 8.72
CA ALA A 192 -5.98 0.56 8.46
C ALA A 192 -4.93 -0.45 7.94
N ALA A 193 -4.02 0.00 7.09
CA ALA A 193 -2.91 -0.83 6.61
C ALA A 193 -1.95 -1.22 7.75
N TYR A 194 -1.62 -0.27 8.63
CA TYR A 194 -0.80 -0.52 9.82
C TYR A 194 -1.49 -1.48 10.79
N LEU A 195 -2.78 -1.34 11.05
CA LEU A 195 -3.54 -2.32 11.85
C LEU A 195 -3.57 -3.70 11.20
N THR A 196 -3.75 -3.76 9.89
CA THR A 196 -3.72 -5.03 9.15
C THR A 196 -2.40 -5.75 9.40
N THR A 197 -1.27 -5.05 9.27
CA THR A 197 0.04 -5.60 9.61
C THR A 197 0.14 -6.00 11.09
N ALA A 198 -0.33 -5.16 12.02
CA ALA A 198 -0.30 -5.48 13.45
C ALA A 198 -1.02 -6.79 13.73
N PHE A 199 -2.26 -6.96 13.26
CA PHE A 199 -3.06 -8.14 13.56
C PHE A 199 -2.56 -9.40 12.84
N VAL A 200 -2.06 -9.28 11.61
CA VAL A 200 -1.45 -10.43 10.91
C VAL A 200 -0.18 -10.89 11.61
N VAL A 201 0.72 -9.97 11.95
CA VAL A 201 1.99 -10.29 12.63
C VAL A 201 1.74 -10.81 14.04
N SER A 202 0.83 -10.18 14.80
CA SER A 202 0.47 -10.63 16.15
C SER A 202 -0.24 -11.98 16.12
N GLY A 203 -1.08 -12.27 15.12
CA GLY A 203 -1.72 -13.58 14.95
C GLY A 203 -0.70 -14.71 14.82
N ILE A 204 0.32 -14.53 13.97
CA ILE A 204 1.42 -15.50 13.81
C ILE A 204 2.26 -15.58 15.10
N GLY A 205 2.58 -14.44 15.72
CA GLY A 205 3.31 -14.39 16.99
C GLY A 205 2.57 -15.11 18.12
N ALA A 206 1.28 -14.87 18.28
CA ALA A 206 0.41 -15.50 19.27
C ALA A 206 0.32 -17.00 19.03
N PHE A 207 0.18 -17.44 17.78
CA PHE A 207 0.16 -18.86 17.43
C PHE A 207 1.47 -19.56 17.83
N TYR A 208 2.63 -18.95 17.56
CA TYR A 208 3.92 -19.52 17.97
C TYR A 208 4.09 -19.56 19.49
N LEU A 209 3.65 -18.53 20.22
CA LEU A 209 3.62 -18.54 21.68
C LEU A 209 2.72 -19.64 22.22
N TRP A 210 1.51 -19.78 21.68
CA TRP A 210 0.55 -20.81 22.09
C TRP A 210 1.10 -22.22 21.87
N ARG A 211 1.79 -22.44 20.75
CA ARG A 211 2.43 -23.72 20.41
C ARG A 211 3.80 -23.93 21.08
N GLN A 212 4.29 -22.97 21.87
CA GLN A 212 5.62 -23.00 22.49
C GLN A 212 6.77 -23.21 21.49
N ARG A 213 6.65 -22.64 20.28
CA ARG A 213 7.67 -22.72 19.22
C ARG A 213 8.27 -21.34 18.97
N HIS A 214 9.58 -21.27 18.70
CA HIS A 214 10.28 -20.03 18.37
C HIS A 214 9.95 -18.87 19.32
N VAL A 215 9.91 -19.14 20.64
CA VAL A 215 9.35 -18.23 21.65
C VAL A 215 10.00 -16.85 21.62
N ALA A 216 11.32 -16.77 21.39
CA ALA A 216 12.02 -15.49 21.27
C ALA A 216 11.53 -14.64 20.09
N HIS A 217 11.42 -15.22 18.89
CA HIS A 217 10.86 -14.58 17.69
C HIS A 217 9.40 -14.19 17.89
N ALA A 218 8.63 -15.09 18.50
CA ALA A 218 7.22 -14.92 18.75
C ALA A 218 6.95 -13.73 19.70
N ARG A 219 7.76 -13.56 20.74
CA ARG A 219 7.70 -12.38 21.63
C ARG A 219 8.01 -11.07 20.90
N VAL A 220 8.99 -11.06 19.99
CA VAL A 220 9.29 -9.88 19.16
C VAL A 220 8.12 -9.53 18.26
N MET A 221 7.59 -10.51 17.52
CA MET A 221 6.46 -10.33 16.62
C MET A 221 5.22 -9.83 17.38
N PHE A 222 4.81 -10.57 18.41
CA PHE A 222 3.62 -10.23 19.19
C PHE A 222 3.78 -8.89 19.92
N GLY A 223 4.91 -8.66 20.60
CA GLY A 223 5.14 -7.45 21.36
C GLY A 223 5.13 -6.19 20.50
N MET A 224 5.90 -6.16 19.40
CA MET A 224 5.95 -5.00 18.51
C MET A 224 4.61 -4.75 17.83
N ALA A 225 3.92 -5.81 17.40
CA ALA A 225 2.62 -5.70 16.75
C ALA A 225 1.54 -5.17 17.72
N MET A 226 1.51 -5.65 18.96
CA MET A 226 0.55 -5.15 19.96
C MET A 226 0.85 -3.71 20.37
N ILE A 227 2.11 -3.30 20.47
CA ILE A 227 2.47 -1.89 20.69
C ILE A 227 1.91 -1.03 19.56
N MET A 228 2.09 -1.44 18.29
CA MET A 228 1.52 -0.72 17.16
C MET A 228 -0.02 -0.66 17.23
N ALA A 229 -0.69 -1.78 17.53
CA ALA A 229 -2.14 -1.82 17.65
C ALA A 229 -2.68 -0.88 18.75
N VAL A 230 -2.00 -0.80 19.89
CA VAL A 230 -2.41 0.07 21.02
C VAL A 230 -2.45 1.54 20.64
N PHE A 231 -1.57 2.01 19.76
CA PHE A 231 -1.56 3.41 19.32
C PHE A 231 -2.40 3.65 18.07
N VAL A 232 -2.32 2.74 17.08
CA VAL A 232 -2.96 2.95 15.78
C VAL A 232 -4.48 2.69 15.85
N ALA A 233 -4.95 1.75 16.68
CA ALA A 233 -6.38 1.44 16.74
C ALA A 233 -7.23 2.59 17.31
N PRO A 234 -6.83 3.25 18.43
CA PRO A 234 -7.53 4.44 18.89
C PRO A 234 -7.44 5.59 17.89
N MET A 235 -6.28 5.81 17.26
CA MET A 235 -6.10 6.82 16.22
C MET A 235 -7.09 6.59 15.07
N GLN A 236 -7.35 5.34 14.69
CA GLN A 236 -8.29 4.99 13.65
C GLN A 236 -9.76 5.13 14.02
N LEU A 237 -10.10 5.09 15.30
CA LEU A 237 -11.46 5.35 15.77
C LEU A 237 -11.82 6.84 15.73
N VAL A 238 -10.85 7.72 15.95
CA VAL A 238 -11.09 9.17 16.13
C VAL A 238 -10.99 10.00 14.85
N MET A 239 -10.58 9.39 13.74
CA MET A 239 -10.46 10.03 12.41
C MET A 239 -11.56 9.60 11.46
#